data_AF-A0A151IB82-F1
#
_entry.id   AF-A0A151IB82-F1
#
_cell.length_a   1.000
_cell.length_b   1.000
_cell.length_c   1.000
_cell.angle_alpha   90.00
_cell.angle_beta   90.00
_cell.angle_gamma   90.00
#
_symmetry.space_group_name_H-M   'P 1'
#
loop_
_entity.id
_entity.type
_entity.pdbx_description
1 polymer ?
#
loop_
_entity_poly.entity_id
_entity_poly.type
_entity_poly.pdbx_seq_one_letter_code
_entity_poly.pdbx_strand_id
1 'polypeptide(L)'
;MSSCKQKEKQKWTKEAILCLIEAYKEEPCLYAVNTPNYHNKHLRSEALKRVCAAVSMYRPETVESECTAKFHNLRNQFNIENKKINSSIKSGIGTNDVSMKI
;
A
#
# COMPACT_ATOMS: atom_id res chain seq x y z
N MET A 1 -21.43 10.04 33.12
CA MET A 1 -19.98 9.75 33.16
C MET A 1 -19.64 8.91 31.93
N SER A 2 -19.09 9.51 30.87
CA SER A 2 -18.60 8.74 29.72
C SER A 2 -17.30 9.37 29.26
N SER A 3 -16.19 8.85 29.79
CA SER A 3 -14.85 9.20 29.36
C SER A 3 -14.60 8.57 27.99
N CYS A 4 -14.51 9.40 26.96
CA CYS A 4 -14.09 9.00 25.62
C CYS A 4 -12.60 8.63 25.69
N LYS A 5 -12.30 7.34 25.90
CA LYS A 5 -10.91 6.85 25.91
C LYS A 5 -10.34 7.00 24.50
N GLN A 6 -9.41 7.93 24.33
CA GLN A 6 -8.56 8.00 23.15
C GLN A 6 -7.68 6.73 23.15
N LYS A 7 -7.98 5.77 22.26
CA LYS A 7 -7.17 4.54 22.11
C LYS A 7 -5.81 4.89 21.50
N GLU A 8 -4.73 4.45 22.15
CA GLU A 8 -3.39 4.51 21.57
C GLU A 8 -3.34 3.65 20.30
N LYS A 9 -2.97 4.25 19.17
CA LYS A 9 -2.82 3.53 17.91
C LYS A 9 -1.57 2.65 17.98
N GLN A 10 -1.77 1.34 17.82
CA GLN A 10 -0.67 0.39 17.75
C GLN A 10 0.32 0.74 16.63
N LYS A 11 1.62 0.69 16.95
CA LYS A 11 2.72 1.04 16.04
C LYS A 11 2.80 0.01 14.90
N TRP A 12 3.12 0.49 13.69
CA TRP A 12 3.45 -0.39 12.57
C TRP A 12 4.89 -0.91 12.73
N THR A 13 5.03 -2.17 13.10
CA THR A 13 6.33 -2.87 13.11
C THR A 13 6.74 -3.26 11.69
N LYS A 14 7.99 -3.69 11.51
CA LYS A 14 8.48 -4.11 10.19
C LYS A 14 7.72 -5.36 9.70
N GLU A 15 7.45 -6.29 10.61
CA GLU A 15 6.75 -7.55 10.36
C GLU A 15 5.31 -7.29 9.90
N ALA A 16 4.60 -6.38 10.59
CA ALA A 16 3.25 -5.97 10.18
C ALA A 16 3.23 -5.29 8.80
N ILE A 17 4.26 -4.49 8.49
CA ILE A 17 4.39 -3.85 7.17
C ILE A 17 4.69 -4.87 6.08
N LEU A 18 5.59 -5.83 6.32
CA LEU A 18 5.91 -6.89 5.36
C LEU A 18 4.68 -7.75 5.09
N CYS A 19 3.99 -8.19 6.14
CA CYS A 19 2.75 -8.94 6.03
C CYS A 19 1.68 -8.16 5.24
N LEU A 20 1.54 -6.85 5.48
CA LEU A 20 0.64 -5.99 4.72
C LEU A 20 1.00 -6.00 3.22
N ILE A 21 2.28 -5.83 2.89
CA ILE A 21 2.73 -5.80 1.49
C ILE A 21 2.48 -7.15 0.81
N GLU A 22 2.83 -8.25 1.46
CA GLU A 22 2.63 -9.60 0.92
C GLU A 22 1.15 -9.92 0.72
N ALA A 23 0.31 -9.66 1.72
CA ALA A 23 -1.13 -9.90 1.60
C ALA A 23 -1.79 -9.04 0.52
N TYR A 24 -1.36 -7.78 0.33
CA TYR A 24 -1.85 -6.94 -0.77
C TYR A 24 -1.43 -7.46 -2.15
N LYS A 25 -0.25 -8.08 -2.26
CA LYS A 25 0.28 -8.61 -3.53
C LYS A 25 -0.58 -9.77 -4.06
N GLU A 26 -1.14 -10.57 -3.15
CA GLU A 26 -2.03 -11.70 -3.48
C GLU A 26 -3.45 -11.24 -3.90
N GLU A 27 -3.78 -9.96 -3.76
CA GLU A 27 -5.10 -9.41 -4.05
C GLU A 27 -5.07 -8.33 -5.17
N PRO A 28 -4.86 -8.71 -6.45
CA PRO A 28 -4.80 -7.77 -7.57
C PRO A 28 -5.99 -6.83 -7.69
N CYS A 29 -7.18 -7.26 -7.27
CA CYS A 29 -8.39 -6.44 -7.30
C CYS A 29 -8.27 -5.14 -6.47
N LEU A 30 -7.30 -5.05 -5.55
CA LEU A 30 -7.06 -3.88 -4.70
C LEU A 30 -6.24 -2.79 -5.41
N TYR A 31 -5.31 -3.16 -6.29
CA TYR A 31 -4.33 -2.22 -6.87
C TYR A 31 -4.24 -2.24 -8.40
N ALA A 32 -4.62 -3.34 -9.05
CA ALA A 32 -4.47 -3.52 -10.49
C ALA A 32 -5.68 -2.96 -11.25
N VAL A 33 -5.60 -1.69 -11.62
CA VAL A 33 -6.67 -0.95 -12.34
C VAL A 33 -7.09 -1.58 -13.67
N ASN A 34 -6.20 -2.35 -14.29
CA ASN A 34 -6.45 -3.01 -15.58
C ASN A 34 -7.25 -4.32 -15.44
N THR A 35 -7.55 -4.75 -14.20
CA THR A 35 -8.34 -5.97 -13.98
C THR A 35 -9.83 -5.63 -13.91
N PRO A 36 -10.72 -6.45 -14.51
CA PRO A 36 -12.16 -6.22 -14.43
C PRO A 36 -12.67 -6.22 -12.98
N ASN A 37 -11.98 -6.94 -12.10
CA ASN A 37 -12.30 -7.04 -10.67
C ASN A 37 -11.96 -5.77 -9.87
N TYR A 38 -11.18 -4.83 -10.42
CA TYR A 38 -10.85 -3.58 -9.74
C TYR A 38 -12.07 -2.68 -9.49
N HIS A 39 -13.10 -2.76 -10.32
CA HIS A 39 -14.32 -1.99 -10.12
C HIS A 39 -15.37 -2.72 -9.27
N ASN A 40 -15.12 -4.00 -8.95
CA ASN A 40 -16.03 -4.79 -8.14
C ASN A 40 -15.86 -4.45 -6.65
N LYS A 41 -16.77 -3.62 -6.14
CA LYS A 41 -16.78 -3.17 -4.74
C LYS A 41 -16.85 -4.33 -3.74
N HIS A 42 -17.59 -5.39 -4.08
CA HIS A 42 -17.75 -6.54 -3.19
C HIS A 42 -16.44 -7.30 -3.04
N LEU A 43 -15.83 -7.71 -4.17
CA LEU A 43 -14.54 -8.42 -4.17
C LEU A 43 -13.44 -7.62 -3.47
N ARG A 44 -13.43 -6.30 -3.64
CA ARG A 44 -12.47 -5.42 -2.96
C ARG A 44 -12.66 -5.37 -1.46
N SER A 45 -13.91 -5.31 -0.99
CA SER A 45 -14.19 -5.35 0.45
C SER A 45 -13.78 -6.70 1.04
N GLU A 46 -14.07 -7.81 0.36
CA GLU A 46 -13.65 -9.13 0.81
C GLU A 46 -12.12 -9.29 0.83
N ALA A 47 -11.44 -8.81 -0.21
CA ALA A 47 -9.98 -8.80 -0.26
C ALA A 47 -9.37 -7.96 0.87
N LEU A 48 -9.90 -6.76 1.14
CA LEU A 48 -9.45 -5.93 2.26
C LEU A 48 -9.64 -6.62 3.61
N LYS A 49 -10.75 -7.34 3.80
CA LYS A 49 -10.96 -8.14 5.02
C LYS A 49 -9.92 -9.24 5.18
N ARG A 50 -9.58 -9.96 4.11
CA ARG A 50 -8.52 -10.98 4.14
C ARG A 50 -7.16 -10.39 4.48
N VAL A 51 -6.80 -9.27 3.85
CA VAL A 51 -5.56 -8.55 4.17
C VAL A 51 -5.54 -8.09 5.63
N CYS A 52 -6.65 -7.51 6.10
CA CYS A 52 -6.76 -7.02 7.47
C CYS A 52 -6.66 -8.15 8.50
N ALA A 53 -7.24 -9.32 8.21
CA ALA A 53 -7.12 -10.51 9.04
C ALA A 53 -5.67 -11.01 9.13
N ALA A 54 -4.94 -11.04 8.00
CA ALA A 54 -3.53 -11.42 7.99
C ALA A 54 -2.67 -10.46 8.83
N VAL A 55 -2.85 -9.15 8.64
CA VAL A 55 -2.12 -8.12 9.39
C VAL A 55 -2.47 -8.15 10.88
N SER A 56 -3.69 -8.54 11.25
CA SER A 56 -4.14 -8.62 12.64
C SER A 56 -3.33 -9.61 13.49
N MET A 57 -2.64 -10.58 12.86
CA MET A 57 -1.71 -11.48 13.55
C MET A 57 -0.49 -10.74 14.11
N TYR A 58 -0.04 -9.68 13.44
CA TYR A 58 1.14 -8.88 13.83
C TYR A 58 0.76 -7.55 14.48
N ARG A 59 -0.41 -7.00 14.12
CA ARG A 59 -0.94 -5.74 14.65
C ARG A 59 -2.43 -5.93 15.00
N PRO A 60 -2.74 -6.36 16.24
CA PRO A 60 -4.12 -6.57 16.68
C PRO A 60 -4.97 -5.30 16.53
N GLU A 61 -6.29 -5.49 16.41
CA GLU A 61 -7.28 -4.41 16.27
C GLU A 61 -7.08 -3.51 15.04
N THR A 62 -6.32 -3.96 14.04
CA THR A 62 -6.20 -3.24 12.77
C THR A 62 -7.54 -3.25 12.05
N VAL A 63 -7.94 -2.11 11.47
CA VAL A 63 -9.14 -1.98 10.65
C VAL A 63 -8.78 -1.77 9.17
N GLU A 64 -9.70 -2.11 8.26
CA GLU A 64 -9.50 -2.06 6.81
C GLU A 64 -9.04 -0.66 6.32
N SER A 65 -9.53 0.41 6.94
CA SER A 65 -9.15 1.79 6.61
C SER A 65 -7.69 2.10 6.96
N GLU A 66 -7.16 1.53 8.05
CA GLU A 66 -5.76 1.68 8.43
C GLU A 66 -4.84 0.91 7.49
N CYS A 67 -5.21 -0.31 7.10
CA CYS A 67 -4.49 -1.09 6.08
C CYS A 67 -4.41 -0.31 4.77
N THR A 68 -5.54 0.22 4.30
CA THR A 68 -5.63 0.98 3.05
C THR A 68 -4.79 2.25 3.11
N ALA A 69 -4.90 3.03 4.19
CA ALA A 69 -4.12 4.24 4.38
C ALA A 69 -2.61 3.95 4.46
N LYS A 70 -2.23 2.89 5.19
CA LYS A 70 -0.82 2.51 5.33
C LYS A 70 -0.23 2.06 4.00
N PHE A 71 -0.93 1.20 3.27
CA PHE A 71 -0.48 0.72 1.96
C PHE A 71 -0.37 1.87 0.94
N HIS A 72 -1.35 2.79 0.94
CA HIS A 72 -1.30 3.99 0.10
C HIS A 72 -0.04 4.84 0.40
N ASN A 73 0.26 5.06 1.68
CA ASN A 73 1.44 5.82 2.10
C ASN A 73 2.74 5.14 1.65
N LEU A 74 2.86 3.81 1.82
CA LEU A 74 4.02 3.04 1.37
C LEU A 74 4.22 3.15 -0.14
N ARG A 75 3.14 2.97 -0.92
CA ARG A 75 3.19 3.12 -2.38
C ARG A 75 3.61 4.52 -2.80
N ASN A 76 3.07 5.55 -2.13
CA ASN A 76 3.43 6.93 -2.44
C ASN A 76 4.91 7.23 -2.13
N GLN A 77 5.40 6.78 -0.97
CA GLN A 77 6.82 6.92 -0.59
C GLN A 77 7.72 6.22 -1.61
N PHE A 78 7.42 4.97 -1.97
CA PHE A 78 8.15 4.23 -3.00
C PHE A 78 8.17 4.97 -4.34
N ASN A 79 7.01 5.47 -4.79
CA ASN A 79 6.91 6.19 -6.06
C ASN A 79 7.70 7.51 -6.04
N ILE A 80 7.73 8.22 -4.92
CA ILE A 80 8.53 9.44 -4.76
C ILE A 80 10.02 9.13 -4.83
N GLU A 81 10.49 8.14 -4.06
CA GLU A 81 11.89 7.75 -4.06
C GLU A 81 12.34 7.21 -5.43
N ASN A 82 11.51 6.39 -6.08
CA ASN A 82 11.78 5.92 -7.43
C ASN A 82 11.86 7.06 -8.45
N LYS A 83 11.00 8.08 -8.33
CA LYS A 83 11.08 9.26 -9.19
C LYS A 83 12.39 10.01 -8.99
N LYS A 84 12.83 10.19 -7.73
CA LYS A 84 14.13 10.83 -7.41
C LYS A 84 15.30 10.05 -8.00
N ILE A 85 15.30 8.73 -7.85
CA ILE A 85 16.33 7.84 -8.40
C ILE A 85 16.32 7.95 -9.94
N ASN A 86 15.16 7.80 -10.57
CA ASN A 86 15.03 7.90 -12.03
C ASN A 86 15.41 9.29 -12.56
N SER A 87 15.07 10.37 -11.85
CA SER A 87 15.52 11.72 -12.22
C SER A 87 17.01 11.89 -12.02
N SER A 88 17.59 11.31 -10.96
CA SER A 88 19.04 11.36 -10.73
C SER A 88 19.81 10.59 -11.80
N ILE A 89 19.28 9.44 -12.26
CA ILE A 89 19.84 8.68 -13.39
C ILE A 89 19.74 9.52 -14.67
N LYS A 90 18.58 10.13 -14.94
CA LYS A 90 18.36 10.98 -16.12
C LYS A 90 19.20 12.26 -16.11
N SER A 91 19.45 12.86 -14.95
CA SER A 91 20.24 14.08 -14.80
C SER A 91 21.75 13.82 -14.68
N GLY A 92 22.16 12.57 -14.41
CA GLY A 92 23.56 12.13 -14.39
C GLY A 92 24.08 11.57 -15.72
N ILE A 93 23.20 11.30 -16.69
CA ILE A 93 23.56 10.98 -18.07
C ILE A 93 23.47 12.28 -18.87
N GLY A 94 24.56 13.05 -18.85
CA GLY A 94 24.77 14.08 -19.84
C GLY A 94 24.94 13.43 -21.21
N THR A 95 24.16 13.90 -22.18
CA THR A 95 24.24 13.69 -23.65
C THR A 95 23.41 12.55 -24.27
N ASN A 96 22.59 12.99 -25.24
CA ASN A 96 21.91 12.32 -26.35
C ASN A 96 20.77 11.29 -26.13
N ASP A 97 19.58 11.77 -26.52
CA ASP A 97 18.68 11.17 -27.51
C ASP A 97 17.77 9.96 -27.15
N VAL A 98 16.58 10.05 -27.74
CA VAL A 98 15.50 9.05 -27.86
C VAL A 98 14.59 8.80 -26.66
N SER A 99 13.42 9.42 -26.73
CA SER A 99 12.18 8.94 -26.11
C SER A 99 11.71 7.66 -26.81
N MET A 100 11.52 6.56 -26.07
CA MET A 100 10.61 5.49 -26.49
C MET A 100 9.67 5.14 -25.34
N LYS A 101 8.38 5.43 -25.56
CA LYS A 101 7.23 4.86 -24.86
C LYS A 101 7.03 3.44 -25.39
N ILE A 102 6.83 2.47 -24.50
CA ILE A 102 6.05 1.26 -24.77
C ILE A 102 5.03 1.15 -23.65
#